data_AF-A0A936TEU3-F1
#
_entry.id   AF-A0A936TEU3-F1
#
_cell.length_a   1.000
_cell.length_b   1.000
_cell.length_c   1.000
_cell.angle_alpha   90.00
_cell.angle_beta   90.00
_cell.angle_gamma   90.00
#
_symmetry.space_group_name_H-M   'P 1'
#
loop_
_entity.id
_entity.type
_entity.pdbx_description
1 polymer ?
#
loop_
_entity_poly.entity_id
_entity_poly.type
_entity_poly.pdbx_seq_one_letter_code
_entity_poly.pdbx_strand_id
1 'polypeptide(L)' 'MADKCEGASNKEQTKHWDASDQSLLSATLLATPTQRIAWLEEALQLDYATGVLKAREFLSEEEWEAMDSSRG' A
#
# COMPACT_ATOMS: atom_id res chain seq x y z
N MET A 1 -45.07 -10.64 -5.46
CA MET A 1 -43.67 -10.85 -5.85
C MET A 1 -43.07 -9.48 -6.16
N ALA A 2 -42.49 -8.84 -5.16
CA ALA A 2 -41.67 -7.65 -5.33
C ALA A 2 -40.67 -7.69 -4.18
N ASP A 3 -39.64 -8.53 -4.33
CA ASP A 3 -38.48 -8.49 -3.45
C ASP A 3 -37.86 -7.12 -3.61
N LYS A 4 -38.12 -6.27 -2.62
CA LYS A 4 -37.53 -4.97 -2.48
C LYS A 4 -36.07 -5.24 -2.13
N CYS A 5 -35.18 -5.17 -3.13
CA CYS A 5 -33.75 -5.08 -2.90
C CYS A 5 -33.51 -3.85 -2.02
N GLU A 6 -33.41 -4.07 -0.71
CA GLU A 6 -32.80 -3.12 0.20
C GLU A 6 -31.34 -3.05 -0.20
N GLY A 7 -31.01 -2.06 -1.03
CA GLY A 7 -29.65 -1.69 -1.33
C GLY A 7 -28.95 -1.48 0.00
N ALA A 8 -28.00 -2.37 0.30
CA ALA A 8 -27.06 -2.17 1.38
C ALA A 8 -26.54 -0.74 1.25
N SER A 9 -26.88 0.10 2.22
CA SER A 9 -26.30 1.41 2.35
C SER A 9 -24.81 1.17 2.62
N ASN A 10 -24.03 1.10 1.55
CA ASN A 10 -22.61 1.33 1.57
C ASN A 10 -22.45 2.75 2.12
N LYS A 11 -22.41 2.85 3.46
CA LYS A 11 -21.76 3.95 4.13
C LYS A 11 -20.29 3.82 3.75
N GLU A 12 -19.96 4.27 2.54
CA GLU A 12 -18.64 4.74 2.23
C GLU A 12 -18.34 5.79 3.29
N GLN A 13 -17.62 5.35 4.32
CA GLN A 13 -17.01 6.25 5.27
C GLN A 13 -16.04 7.07 4.44
N THR A 14 -16.51 8.20 3.92
CA THR A 14 -15.67 9.25 3.39
C THR A 14 -14.73 9.60 4.54
N LYS A 15 -13.51 9.05 4.51
CA LYS A 15 -12.43 9.47 5.40
C LYS A 15 -12.33 10.97 5.19
N HIS A 16 -12.82 11.74 6.16
CA HIS A 16 -12.80 13.18 6.10
C HIS A 16 -11.33 13.57 6.22
N TRP A 17 -10.69 13.81 5.08
CA TRP A 17 -9.32 14.31 5.00
C TRP A 17 -9.25 15.65 5.72
N ASP A 18 -8.51 15.70 6.82
CA ASP A 18 -8.37 16.93 7.59
C ASP A 18 -7.13 17.74 7.17
N ALA A 19 -6.93 18.89 7.80
CA ALA A 19 -5.77 19.74 7.51
C ALA A 19 -4.43 19.04 7.82
N SER A 20 -4.42 18.09 8.76
CA SER A 20 -3.24 17.30 9.11
C SER A 20 -2.88 16.33 7.99
N ASP A 21 -3.87 15.66 7.39
CA ASP A 21 -3.66 14.76 6.26
C ASP A 21 -3.09 15.51 5.04
N GLN A 22 -3.60 16.72 4.78
CA GLN A 22 -3.07 17.60 3.72
C GLN A 22 -1.64 18.06 4.02
N SER A 23 -1.36 18.42 5.28
CA SER A 23 -0.01 18.79 5.71
C SER A 23 0.97 17.63 5.57
N LEU A 24 0.54 16.40 5.89
CA LEU A 24 1.36 15.20 5.76
C LEU A 24 1.67 14.91 4.28
N LEU A 25 0.66 14.96 3.41
CA LEU A 25 0.87 14.83 1.96
C LEU A 25 1.83 15.88 1.42
N SER A 26 1.67 17.14 1.86
CA SER A 26 2.54 18.24 1.46
C SER A 26 3.98 18.01 1.90
N ALA A 27 4.19 17.57 3.14
CA ALA A 27 5.50 17.22 3.67
C ALA A 27 6.14 16.05 2.90
N THR A 28 5.35 15.04 2.54
CA THR A 28 5.83 13.91 1.73
C THR A 28 6.21 14.31 0.31
N LEU A 29 5.46 15.22 -0.33
CA LEU A 29 5.78 15.73 -1.67
C LEU A 29 7.03 16.63 -1.67
N LEU A 30 7.27 17.37 -0.59
CA LEU A 30 8.46 18.19 -0.41
C LEU A 30 9.69 17.38 0.03
N ALA A 31 9.51 16.15 0.48
CA ALA A 31 10.61 15.30 0.89
C ALA A 31 11.51 14.92 -0.29
N THR A 32 12.82 14.99 -0.05
CA THR A 32 13.83 14.53 -1.00
C THR A 32 13.62 13.05 -1.34
N PRO A 33 14.04 12.58 -2.53
CA PRO A 33 13.98 11.16 -2.85
C PRO A 33 14.63 10.28 -1.78
N THR A 34 15.76 10.69 -1.23
CA THR A 34 16.46 9.99 -0.14
C THR A 34 15.62 9.87 1.12
N GLN A 35 14.94 10.95 1.54
CA GLN A 35 14.07 10.91 2.72
C GLN A 35 12.88 9.97 2.53
N ARG A 36 12.29 9.95 1.34
CA ARG A 36 11.20 9.02 1.02
C ARG A 36 11.66 7.57 1.05
N ILE A 37 12.86 7.28 0.54
CA ILE A 37 13.44 5.94 0.59
C ILE A 37 13.69 5.51 2.03
N ALA A 38 14.27 6.37 2.87
CA ALA A 38 14.52 6.06 4.28
C ALA A 38 13.21 5.71 5.03
N TRP A 39 12.13 6.47 4.81
CA TRP A 39 10.83 6.16 5.43
C TRP A 39 10.25 4.82 4.96
N LEU A 40 10.44 4.47 3.68
CA LEU A 40 10.01 3.18 3.15
C LEU A 40 10.81 2.04 3.77
N GLU A 41 12.13 2.21 3.93
CA GLU A 41 12.98 1.20 4.58
C GLU A 41 12.59 0.98 6.04
N GLU A 42 12.31 2.05 6.80
CA GLU A 42 11.84 1.96 8.18
C GLU A 42 10.47 1.28 8.28
N ALA A 43 9.51 1.66 7.43
CA ALA A 43 8.19 1.03 7.40
C ALA A 43 8.30 -0.47 7.07
N LEU A 44 9.16 -0.82 6.10
CA LEU A 44 9.41 -2.20 5.72
C LEU A 44 10.01 -3.00 6.90
N GLN A 45 11.02 -2.46 7.58
CA GLN A 45 11.64 -3.09 8.75
C GLN A 45 10.61 -3.36 9.86
N LEU A 46 9.72 -2.41 10.13
CA LEU A 46 8.64 -2.58 11.10
C LEU A 46 7.67 -3.69 10.69
N ASP A 47 7.27 -3.75 9.42
CA ASP A 47 6.37 -4.78 8.92
C ASP A 47 6.99 -6.19 8.98
N TYR A 48 8.30 -6.30 8.70
CA TYR A 48 9.05 -7.55 8.88
C TYR A 48 9.16 -7.93 10.36
N ALA A 49 9.45 -6.98 11.26
CA ALA A 49 9.58 -7.23 12.68
C ALA A 49 8.26 -7.62 13.35
N THR A 50 7.15 -7.05 12.87
CA THR A 50 5.80 -7.34 13.37
C THR A 50 5.19 -8.59 12.74
N GLY A 51 5.84 -9.17 11.73
CA GLY A 51 5.36 -10.35 11.00
C GLY A 51 4.12 -10.09 10.15
N VAL A 52 3.75 -8.82 9.93
CA VAL A 52 2.66 -8.40 9.04
C VAL A 52 3.01 -8.74 7.60
N LEU A 53 4.26 -8.50 7.22
CA LEU A 53 4.81 -9.03 5.99
C LEU A 53 5.45 -10.39 6.29
N LYS A 54 4.93 -11.44 5.66
CA LYS A 54 5.74 -12.63 5.44
C LYS A 54 6.91 -12.20 4.57
N ALA A 55 8.12 -12.57 4.99
CA ALA A 55 9.25 -12.43 4.11
C ALA A 55 8.90 -13.05 2.77
N ARG A 56 8.98 -12.24 1.72
CA ARG A 56 8.86 -12.76 0.36
C ARG A 56 9.97 -13.78 0.26
N GLU A 57 9.60 -15.06 0.13
CA GLU A 57 10.58 -16.10 -0.16
C GLU A 57 11.40 -15.57 -1.34
N PHE A 58 12.73 -15.54 -1.17
CA PHE A 58 13.62 -15.08 -2.22
C PHE A 58 13.29 -15.93 -3.44
N LEU A 59 12.68 -15.29 -4.44
CA LEU A 59 12.42 -15.95 -5.71
C LEU A 59 13.77 -16.39 -6.26
N SER A 60 13.85 -17.63 -6.73
CA SER A 60 15.05 -18.09 -7.40
C SER A 60 15.27 -17.26 -8.67
N GLU A 61 16.51 -17.25 -9.16
CA GLU A 61 16.86 -16.55 -10.40
C GLU A 61 15.96 -17.01 -11.56
N GLU A 62 15.62 -18.31 -11.61
CA GLU A 62 14.71 -18.86 -12.60
C GLU A 62 13.26 -18.32 -12.48
N GLU A 63 12.77 -18.10 -11.26
CA GLU A 63 11.43 -17.55 -11.03
C GLU A 63 11.36 -16.06 -11.41
N TRP A 64 12.46 -15.33 -11.25
CA TRP A 64 12.60 -13.95 -11.71
C TRP A 64 12.57 -13.84 -13.23
N GLU A 65 13.36 -14.66 -13.93
CA GLU A 65 13.42 -14.69 -15.39
C GLU A 65 12.07 -15.13 -16.02
N ALA A 66 11.34 -16.03 -15.35
CA ALA A 66 10.00 -16.44 -15.77
C ALA A 66 8.97 -15.31 -15.70
N MET A 67 9.09 -14.38 -14.75
CA MET A 67 8.19 -13.22 -14.63
C MET A 67 8.44 -12.16 -15.71
N ASP A 68 9.69 -11.95 -16.11
CA ASP A 68 10.04 -11.00 -17.18
C ASP A 68 9.60 -11.54 -18.55
N SER A 69 9.74 -12.85 -18.75
CA SER A 69 9.28 -13.56 -19.95
C SER A 69 7.76 -13.50 -20.17
N SER A 70 6.96 -13.36 -19.10
CA SER A 70 5.49 -13.30 -19.20
C SER A 70 4.95 -11.93 -19.65
N ARG A 71 5.82 -10.92 -19.84
CA ARG A 71 5.47 -9.59 -20.36
C ARG A 71 5.77 -9.42 -21.85
N GLY A 72 6.29 -10.45 -22.51
CA GLY A 72 6.59 -10.48 -23.96
C GLY A 72 5.43 -10.99 -24.82
#